data_AF-A0AAU3FT28-F1
#
_entry.id   AF-A0AAU3FT28-F1
#
_cell.length_a   1.000
_cell.length_b   1.000
_cell.length_c   1.000
_cell.angle_alpha   90.00
_cell.angle_beta   90.00
_cell.angle_gamma   90.00
#
_symmetry.space_group_name_H-M   'P 1'
#
loop_
_entity.id
_entity.type
_entity.pdbx_description
1 polymer ?
#
loop_
_entity_poly.entity_id
_entity_poly.type
_entity_poly.pdbx_seq_one_letter_code
_entity_poly.pdbx_strand_id
1 'polypeptide(L)'
;MSEQGERPPRRTAANWVLAGLIAAFGLVVYIVTIRAGRADSALLFVALPVILATALALTPGRTAHGRVFVVTTIALLLAAVALHEGAVCVILAAPLVYAVAHGTTALIRALRDASRTYAVLAVPLLLLPGLEGSGIGPRLDPEQSVEVVRVVALPADQVAERLAAGPRPVPVRSLPLRLLGAPTPTEVSGDGLAVGDRWMFGYHGSAHGPGGHLLAEVETAQPQQVVFRFVEDTSITARWFTWRRADLRWRAVDAGHTEVRISVDYRRGLDPSWYFGPVQHVLLGEGVGHLLDMTVPR
;
A
#
# COMPACT_ATOMS: atom_id res chain seq x y z
N MET A 1 -50.69 19.92 -7.70
CA MET A 1 -49.44 19.38 -7.10
C MET A 1 -49.71 17.94 -6.73
N SER A 2 -49.38 17.02 -7.64
CA SER A 2 -49.59 15.59 -7.43
C SER A 2 -48.22 14.97 -7.19
N GLU A 3 -47.99 14.49 -5.96
CA GLU A 3 -46.85 13.65 -5.62
C GLU A 3 -46.87 12.42 -6.53
N GLN A 4 -46.03 12.42 -7.56
CA GLN A 4 -45.76 11.21 -8.32
C GLN A 4 -44.97 10.28 -7.41
N GLY A 5 -45.68 9.30 -6.83
CA GLY A 5 -45.09 8.24 -6.02
C GLY A 5 -43.98 7.53 -6.78
N GLU A 6 -42.75 7.78 -6.35
CA GLU A 6 -41.55 7.15 -6.88
C GLU A 6 -41.65 5.64 -6.59
N ARG A 7 -41.92 4.83 -7.63
CA ARG A 7 -42.06 3.37 -7.47
C ARG A 7 -40.80 2.81 -6.81
N PRO A 8 -40.92 1.98 -5.75
CA PRO A 8 -39.76 1.40 -5.10
C PRO A 8 -38.96 0.57 -6.12
N PRO A 9 -37.62 0.68 -6.12
CA PRO A 9 -36.79 -0.07 -7.06
C PRO A 9 -37.03 -1.57 -6.86
N ARG A 10 -37.41 -2.27 -7.94
CA ARG A 10 -37.67 -3.71 -7.90
C ARG A 10 -36.42 -4.50 -8.30
N ARG A 11 -36.19 -5.62 -7.62
CA ARG A 11 -35.17 -6.61 -8.01
C ARG A 11 -35.56 -7.21 -9.36
N THR A 12 -34.61 -7.25 -10.29
CA THR A 12 -34.79 -7.85 -11.61
C THR A 12 -34.12 -9.21 -11.67
N ALA A 13 -34.44 -10.02 -12.69
CA ALA A 13 -33.74 -11.27 -12.96
C ALA A 13 -32.23 -11.07 -13.13
N ALA A 14 -31.81 -9.94 -13.71
CA ALA A 14 -30.40 -9.59 -13.86
C ALA A 14 -29.65 -9.48 -12.53
N ASN A 15 -30.29 -8.95 -11.48
CA ASN A 15 -29.68 -8.86 -10.15
C ASN A 15 -29.43 -10.25 -9.55
N TRP A 16 -30.38 -11.18 -9.73
CA TRP A 16 -30.23 -12.56 -9.29
C TRP A 16 -29.17 -13.32 -10.07
N VAL A 17 -29.11 -13.11 -11.40
CA VAL A 17 -28.06 -13.67 -12.25
C VAL A 17 -26.69 -13.16 -11.80
N LEU A 18 -26.52 -11.85 -11.61
CA LEU A 18 -25.27 -11.27 -11.15
C LEU A 18 -24.85 -11.80 -9.76
N ALA A 19 -25.79 -11.84 -8.81
CA ALA A 19 -25.55 -12.40 -7.49
C ALA A 19 -25.13 -13.88 -7.55
N GLY A 20 -25.78 -14.66 -8.40
CA GLY A 20 -25.42 -16.06 -8.66
C GLY A 20 -24.02 -16.21 -9.24
N LEU A 21 -23.64 -15.36 -10.20
CA LEU A 21 -22.29 -15.36 -10.79
C LEU A 21 -21.21 -14.99 -9.77
N ILE A 22 -21.46 -13.96 -8.94
CA ILE A 22 -20.55 -13.56 -7.86
C ILE A 22 -20.37 -14.69 -6.85
N ALA A 23 -21.47 -15.30 -6.41
CA ALA A 23 -21.42 -16.41 -5.44
C ALA A 23 -20.69 -17.64 -6.02
N ALA A 24 -20.95 -17.99 -7.29
CA ALA A 24 -20.28 -19.09 -7.97
C ALA A 24 -18.77 -18.84 -8.11
N PHE A 25 -18.37 -17.64 -8.55
CA PHE A 25 -16.96 -17.24 -8.63
C PHE A 25 -16.29 -17.32 -7.25
N GLY A 26 -16.92 -16.73 -6.24
CA GLY A 26 -16.41 -16.75 -4.87
C GLY A 26 -16.25 -18.15 -4.30
N LEU A 27 -17.21 -19.05 -4.56
CA LEU A 27 -17.14 -20.45 -4.14
C LEU A 27 -15.95 -21.18 -4.79
N VAL A 28 -15.74 -20.97 -6.10
CA VAL A 28 -14.60 -21.57 -6.81
C VAL A 28 -13.28 -21.08 -6.21
N VAL A 29 -13.11 -19.77 -6.04
CA VAL A 29 -11.89 -19.19 -5.44
C VAL A 29 -11.70 -19.70 -4.01
N TYR A 30 -12.76 -19.77 -3.22
CA TYR A 30 -12.71 -20.25 -1.84
C TYR A 30 -12.23 -21.71 -1.75
N ILE A 31 -12.78 -22.60 -2.59
CA ILE A 31 -12.37 -24.01 -2.65
C ILE A 31 -10.91 -24.13 -3.08
N VAL A 32 -10.48 -23.37 -4.09
CA VAL A 32 -9.08 -23.35 -4.54
C VAL A 32 -8.14 -22.90 -3.42
N THR A 33 -8.50 -21.85 -2.68
CA THR A 33 -7.69 -21.31 -1.58
C THR A 33 -7.59 -22.26 -0.40
N ILE A 34 -8.68 -22.97 -0.04
CA ILE A 34 -8.63 -24.03 0.98
C ILE A 34 -7.72 -25.17 0.52
N ARG A 35 -7.85 -25.63 -0.73
CA ARG A 35 -7.00 -26.71 -1.27
C ARG A 35 -5.52 -26.34 -1.31
N ALA A 36 -5.21 -25.05 -1.42
CA ALA A 36 -3.86 -24.53 -1.32
C ALA A 36 -3.34 -24.40 0.15
N GLY A 37 -4.10 -24.89 1.13
CA GLY A 37 -3.70 -24.88 2.56
C GLY A 37 -3.92 -23.54 3.27
N ARG A 38 -4.67 -22.60 2.67
CA ARG A 38 -4.85 -21.23 3.19
C ARG A 38 -6.23 -20.98 3.80
N ALA A 39 -6.77 -22.00 4.48
CA ALA A 39 -8.14 -21.98 4.99
C ALA A 39 -8.43 -20.81 5.94
N ASP A 40 -7.48 -20.46 6.83
CA ASP A 40 -7.64 -19.39 7.83
C ASP A 40 -7.81 -18.01 7.19
N SER A 41 -7.14 -17.79 6.06
CA SER A 41 -7.23 -16.53 5.29
C SER A 41 -8.44 -16.50 4.35
N ALA A 42 -8.92 -17.66 3.88
CA ALA A 42 -9.97 -17.75 2.87
C ALA A 42 -11.31 -17.16 3.36
N LEU A 43 -11.62 -17.30 4.65
CA LEU A 43 -12.85 -16.75 5.22
C LEU A 43 -12.88 -15.21 5.16
N LEU A 44 -11.80 -14.56 5.59
CA LEU A 44 -11.73 -13.10 5.65
C LEU A 44 -11.51 -12.48 4.27
N PHE A 45 -10.66 -13.08 3.43
CA PHE A 45 -10.26 -12.48 2.15
C PHE A 45 -11.09 -12.94 0.95
N VAL A 46 -11.84 -14.04 1.06
CA VAL A 46 -12.70 -14.53 -0.02
C VAL A 46 -14.17 -14.49 0.40
N ALA A 47 -14.55 -15.17 1.48
CA ALA A 47 -15.96 -15.32 1.82
C ALA A 47 -16.64 -13.98 2.16
N LEU A 48 -16.02 -13.16 3.01
CA LEU A 48 -16.59 -11.87 3.41
C LEU A 48 -16.82 -10.91 2.21
N PRO A 49 -15.82 -10.64 1.34
CA PRO A 49 -16.06 -9.77 0.18
C PRO A 49 -17.10 -10.33 -0.81
N VAL A 50 -17.15 -11.66 -1.01
CA VAL A 50 -18.14 -12.30 -1.90
C VAL A 50 -19.55 -12.14 -1.35
N ILE A 51 -19.75 -12.34 -0.03
CA ILE A 51 -21.06 -12.16 0.62
C ILE A 51 -21.52 -10.71 0.47
N LEU A 52 -20.64 -9.75 0.75
CA LEU A 52 -20.94 -8.32 0.59
C LEU A 52 -21.27 -7.96 -0.86
N ALA A 53 -20.48 -8.44 -1.82
CA ALA A 53 -20.71 -8.21 -3.24
C ALA A 53 -22.04 -8.81 -3.72
N THR A 54 -22.38 -10.02 -3.24
CA THR A 54 -23.66 -10.69 -3.52
C THR A 54 -24.84 -9.91 -2.95
N ALA A 55 -24.74 -9.47 -1.68
CA ALA A 55 -25.78 -8.65 -1.05
C ALA A 55 -25.98 -7.31 -1.78
N LEU A 56 -24.90 -6.67 -2.21
CA LEU A 56 -24.93 -5.45 -3.01
C LEU A 56 -25.57 -5.67 -4.38
N ALA A 57 -25.27 -6.78 -5.06
CA ALA A 57 -25.89 -7.12 -6.35
C ALA A 57 -27.41 -7.29 -6.25
N LEU A 58 -27.91 -7.75 -5.10
CA LEU A 58 -29.34 -7.88 -4.80
C LEU A 58 -30.00 -6.58 -4.32
N THR A 59 -29.22 -5.51 -4.13
CA THR A 59 -29.69 -4.21 -3.68
C THR A 59 -29.95 -3.30 -4.89
N PRO A 60 -31.22 -3.03 -5.24
CA PRO A 60 -31.52 -2.25 -6.43
C PRO A 60 -31.21 -0.76 -6.19
N GLY A 61 -30.34 -0.19 -7.04
CA GLY A 61 -29.96 1.22 -6.95
C GLY A 61 -31.12 2.15 -7.32
N ARG A 62 -31.35 3.18 -6.48
CA ARG A 62 -32.41 4.19 -6.69
C ARG A 62 -32.03 5.25 -7.72
N THR A 63 -30.74 5.54 -7.84
CA THR A 63 -30.19 6.57 -8.72
C THR A 63 -29.07 6.01 -9.61
N ALA A 64 -28.81 6.64 -10.77
CA ALA A 64 -27.69 6.26 -11.64
C ALA A 64 -26.35 6.34 -10.89
N HIS A 65 -26.16 7.38 -10.07
CA HIS A 65 -24.98 7.57 -9.24
C HIS A 65 -24.81 6.46 -8.20
N GLY A 66 -25.91 6.10 -7.50
CA GLY A 66 -25.91 4.98 -6.57
C GLY A 66 -25.61 3.64 -7.24
N ARG A 67 -26.09 3.42 -8.48
CA ARG A 67 -25.75 2.22 -9.26
C ARG A 67 -24.27 2.15 -9.59
N VAL A 68 -23.64 3.26 -9.98
CA VAL A 68 -22.19 3.32 -10.23
C VAL A 68 -21.44 2.94 -8.95
N PHE A 69 -21.79 3.53 -7.81
CA PHE A 69 -21.13 3.22 -6.53
C PHE A 69 -21.30 1.75 -6.11
N VAL A 70 -22.48 1.16 -6.30
CA VAL A 70 -22.71 -0.27 -6.03
C VAL A 70 -21.81 -1.13 -6.91
N VAL A 71 -21.76 -0.86 -8.22
CA VAL A 71 -20.92 -1.61 -9.16
C VAL A 71 -19.44 -1.43 -8.84
N THR A 72 -18.99 -0.20 -8.54
CA THR A 72 -17.62 0.09 -8.11
C THR A 72 -17.25 -0.69 -6.85
N THR A 73 -18.15 -0.72 -5.86
CA THR A 73 -17.92 -1.48 -4.63
C THR A 73 -17.83 -2.98 -4.90
N ILE A 74 -18.73 -3.53 -5.72
CA ILE A 74 -18.67 -4.93 -6.14
C ILE A 74 -17.33 -5.22 -6.84
N ALA A 75 -16.90 -4.36 -7.76
CA ALA A 75 -15.64 -4.52 -8.47
C ALA A 75 -14.44 -4.48 -7.52
N LEU A 76 -14.41 -3.55 -6.55
CA LEU A 76 -13.35 -3.49 -5.54
C LEU A 76 -13.34 -4.73 -4.63
N LEU A 77 -14.51 -5.23 -4.23
CA LEU A 77 -14.61 -6.46 -3.43
C LEU A 77 -14.10 -7.68 -4.21
N LEU A 78 -14.48 -7.82 -5.48
CA LEU A 78 -13.99 -8.89 -6.34
C LEU A 78 -12.48 -8.75 -6.63
N ALA A 79 -11.98 -7.53 -6.80
CA ALA A 79 -10.55 -7.27 -6.91
C ALA A 79 -9.81 -7.67 -5.62
N ALA A 80 -10.35 -7.37 -4.44
CA ALA A 80 -9.78 -7.81 -3.17
C ALA A 80 -9.71 -9.34 -3.08
N VAL A 81 -10.75 -10.05 -3.53
CA VAL A 81 -10.77 -11.52 -3.62
C VAL A 81 -9.70 -12.03 -4.57
N ALA A 82 -9.61 -11.44 -5.77
CA ALA A 82 -8.62 -11.86 -6.77
C ALA A 82 -7.19 -11.60 -6.28
N LEU A 83 -6.95 -10.47 -5.60
CA LEU A 83 -5.65 -10.08 -5.08
C LEU A 83 -5.28 -10.74 -3.74
N HIS A 84 -6.20 -11.48 -3.10
CA HIS A 84 -6.05 -12.25 -1.85
C HIS A 84 -5.53 -11.46 -0.62
N GLU A 85 -4.31 -10.91 -0.61
CA GLU A 85 -3.78 -10.03 0.45
C GLU A 85 -3.64 -8.57 0.01
N GLY A 86 -3.89 -8.27 -1.26
CA GLY A 86 -3.99 -6.90 -1.76
C GLY A 86 -5.21 -6.14 -1.22
N ALA A 87 -5.91 -6.63 -0.18
CA ALA A 87 -6.98 -5.90 0.47
C ALA A 87 -6.50 -4.55 1.03
N VAL A 88 -5.27 -4.48 1.56
CA VAL A 88 -4.65 -3.20 1.94
C VAL A 88 -4.49 -2.31 0.72
N CYS A 89 -4.00 -2.83 -0.40
CA CYS A 89 -3.90 -2.09 -1.66
C CYS A 89 -5.27 -1.62 -2.16
N VAL A 90 -6.32 -2.44 -2.04
CA VAL A 90 -7.69 -2.08 -2.41
C VAL A 90 -8.24 -1.01 -1.48
N ILE A 91 -7.98 -1.09 -0.18
CA ILE A 91 -8.37 -0.05 0.79
C ILE A 91 -7.66 1.26 0.48
N LEU A 92 -6.35 1.21 0.18
CA LEU A 92 -5.57 2.38 -0.20
C LEU A 92 -6.00 2.93 -1.57
N ALA A 93 -6.43 2.10 -2.51
CA ALA A 93 -6.88 2.54 -3.83
C ALA A 93 -8.35 2.98 -3.86
N ALA A 94 -9.19 2.51 -2.92
CA ALA A 94 -10.62 2.76 -2.92
C ALA A 94 -10.99 4.26 -2.94
N PRO A 95 -10.36 5.15 -2.15
CA PRO A 95 -10.68 6.59 -2.21
C PRO A 95 -10.46 7.16 -3.61
N LEU A 96 -9.37 6.77 -4.28
CA LEU A 96 -9.10 7.19 -5.67
C LEU A 96 -10.18 6.66 -6.62
N VAL A 97 -10.51 5.37 -6.53
CA VAL A 97 -11.51 4.75 -7.41
C VAL A 97 -12.89 5.37 -7.21
N TYR A 98 -13.32 5.63 -5.97
CA TYR A 98 -14.58 6.32 -5.68
C TYR A 98 -14.55 7.78 -6.12
N ALA A 99 -13.43 8.48 -5.98
CA ALA A 99 -13.28 9.86 -6.46
C ALA A 99 -13.44 9.94 -7.98
N VAL A 100 -12.81 9.03 -8.73
CA VAL A 100 -12.95 8.92 -10.20
C VAL A 100 -14.38 8.55 -10.59
N ALA A 101 -14.99 7.56 -9.93
CA ALA A 101 -16.37 7.16 -10.19
C ALA A 101 -17.38 8.29 -9.90
N HIS A 102 -17.18 9.03 -8.80
CA HIS A 102 -17.97 10.20 -8.45
C HIS A 102 -17.78 11.32 -9.46
N GLY A 103 -16.54 11.71 -9.73
CA GLY A 103 -16.18 12.81 -10.62
C GLY A 103 -16.69 12.59 -12.03
N THR A 104 -16.47 11.40 -12.60
CA THR A 104 -16.99 11.04 -13.94
C THR A 104 -18.50 11.10 -13.99
N THR A 105 -19.20 10.54 -13.00
CA THR A 105 -20.66 10.56 -12.97
C THR A 105 -21.23 11.97 -12.81
N ALA A 106 -20.63 12.78 -11.92
CA ALA A 106 -21.02 14.18 -11.70
C ALA A 106 -20.76 15.03 -12.94
N LEU A 107 -19.61 14.87 -13.58
CA LEU A 107 -19.23 15.58 -14.80
C LEU A 107 -20.15 15.24 -15.97
N ILE A 108 -20.43 13.94 -16.20
CA ILE A 108 -21.37 13.50 -17.23
C ILE A 108 -22.74 14.13 -16.98
N ARG A 109 -23.22 14.14 -15.73
CA ARG A 109 -24.52 14.74 -15.40
C ARG A 109 -24.53 16.25 -15.67
N ALA A 110 -23.54 16.98 -15.18
CA ALA A 110 -23.45 18.43 -15.37
C ALA A 110 -23.34 18.84 -16.85
N LEU A 111 -22.57 18.09 -17.65
CA LEU A 111 -22.37 18.40 -19.06
C LEU A 111 -23.51 17.92 -19.94
N ARG A 112 -24.25 16.87 -19.54
CA ARG A 112 -25.40 16.38 -20.31
C ARG A 112 -26.54 17.40 -20.36
N ASP A 113 -26.65 18.25 -19.34
CA ASP A 113 -27.60 19.37 -19.30
C ASP A 113 -27.16 20.54 -20.22
N ALA A 114 -25.87 20.61 -20.58
CA ALA A 114 -25.31 21.66 -21.45
C ALA A 114 -25.11 21.20 -22.90
N SER A 115 -24.34 20.14 -23.15
CA SER A 115 -24.18 19.49 -24.45
C SER A 115 -23.59 18.08 -24.34
N ARG A 116 -24.14 17.13 -25.11
CA ARG A 116 -23.65 15.74 -25.17
C ARG A 116 -22.20 15.65 -25.70
N THR A 117 -21.81 16.55 -26.59
CA THR A 117 -20.46 16.60 -27.16
C THR A 117 -19.41 16.95 -26.10
N TYR A 118 -19.71 17.88 -25.19
CA TYR A 118 -18.81 18.22 -24.09
C TYR A 118 -18.61 17.04 -23.14
N ALA A 119 -19.67 16.29 -22.84
CA ALA A 119 -19.56 15.09 -22.01
C ALA A 119 -18.65 14.01 -22.62
N VAL A 120 -18.68 13.84 -23.96
CA VAL A 120 -17.82 12.88 -24.66
C VAL A 120 -16.35 13.29 -24.63
N LEU A 121 -16.04 14.58 -24.68
CA LEU A 121 -14.67 15.08 -24.64
C LEU A 121 -14.10 15.19 -23.22
N ALA A 122 -14.92 15.57 -22.24
CA ALA A 122 -14.45 15.84 -20.89
C ALA A 122 -14.14 14.58 -20.08
N VAL A 123 -14.84 13.46 -20.35
CA VAL A 123 -14.60 12.18 -19.64
C VAL A 123 -13.21 11.60 -19.93
N PRO A 124 -12.75 11.47 -21.19
CA PRO A 124 -11.37 11.06 -21.48
C PRO A 124 -10.33 11.97 -20.80
N LEU A 125 -10.54 13.29 -20.83
CA LEU A 125 -9.64 14.26 -20.19
C LEU A 125 -9.53 14.03 -18.67
N LEU A 126 -10.65 13.76 -18.00
CA LEU A 126 -10.67 13.44 -16.57
C LEU A 126 -9.92 12.14 -16.24
N LEU A 127 -9.87 11.19 -17.17
CA LEU A 127 -9.20 9.90 -16.99
C LEU A 127 -7.72 9.93 -17.38
N LEU A 128 -7.24 10.97 -18.08
CA LEU A 128 -5.84 11.09 -18.48
C LEU A 128 -4.83 10.93 -17.34
N PRO A 129 -5.03 11.49 -16.13
CA PRO A 129 -4.09 11.29 -15.02
C PRO A 129 -3.98 9.83 -14.57
N GLY A 130 -4.97 8.98 -14.89
CA GLY A 130 -4.93 7.54 -14.63
C GLY A 130 -4.12 6.73 -15.64
N LEU A 131 -3.60 7.36 -16.70
CA LEU A 131 -2.74 6.69 -17.69
C LEU A 131 -1.28 6.59 -17.24
N GLU A 132 -0.87 7.35 -16.22
CA GLU A 132 0.46 7.23 -15.64
C GLU A 132 0.69 5.78 -15.16
N GLY A 133 1.82 5.17 -15.54
CA GLY A 133 2.15 3.80 -15.15
C GLY A 133 1.43 2.70 -15.94
N SER A 134 0.51 3.04 -16.86
CA SER A 134 -0.18 2.05 -17.72
C SER A 134 0.67 1.51 -18.87
N GLY A 135 1.83 2.11 -19.13
CA GLY A 135 2.68 1.85 -20.31
C GLY A 135 2.27 2.61 -21.57
N ILE A 136 1.13 3.32 -21.55
CA ILE A 136 0.64 4.14 -22.67
C ILE A 136 1.00 5.62 -22.47
N GLY A 137 0.95 6.11 -21.23
CA GLY A 137 1.28 7.49 -20.86
C GLY A 137 2.71 7.64 -20.31
N PRO A 138 3.22 8.88 -20.22
CA PRO A 138 4.48 9.14 -19.53
C PRO A 138 4.35 8.75 -18.05
N ARG A 139 5.41 8.17 -17.50
CA ARG A 139 5.52 7.92 -16.06
C ARG A 139 6.29 9.07 -15.44
N LEU A 140 5.71 9.74 -14.45
CA LEU A 140 6.41 10.78 -13.71
C LEU A 140 7.50 10.13 -12.85
N ASP A 141 8.59 10.87 -12.61
CA ASP A 141 9.82 10.33 -12.02
C ASP A 141 9.52 9.43 -10.80
N PRO A 142 9.80 8.11 -10.91
CA PRO A 142 9.49 7.18 -9.85
C PRO A 142 10.57 7.16 -8.76
N GLU A 143 11.72 7.81 -8.95
CA GLU A 143 12.75 7.87 -7.91
C GLU A 143 12.32 8.87 -6.82
N GLN A 144 12.33 8.41 -5.58
CA GLN A 144 11.91 9.17 -4.41
C GLN A 144 12.89 8.92 -3.27
N SER A 145 12.89 9.81 -2.30
CA SER A 145 13.66 9.68 -1.06
C SER A 145 12.77 9.97 0.14
N VAL A 146 13.08 9.33 1.26
CA VAL A 146 12.47 9.63 2.55
C VAL A 146 13.56 9.83 3.59
N GLU A 147 13.38 10.82 4.46
CA GLU A 147 14.34 11.14 5.51
C GLU A 147 13.64 11.12 6.87
N VAL A 148 14.29 10.48 7.84
CA VAL A 148 13.88 10.48 9.24
C VAL A 148 15.04 10.98 10.10
N VAL A 149 14.76 11.99 10.92
CA VAL A 149 15.73 12.59 11.85
C VAL A 149 15.24 12.39 13.27
N ARG A 150 16.14 12.05 14.18
CA ARG A 150 15.85 11.88 15.61
C ARG A 150 17.02 12.33 16.47
N VAL A 151 16.73 13.04 17.54
CA VAL A 151 17.70 13.27 18.61
C VAL A 151 17.51 12.21 19.69
N VAL A 152 18.58 11.52 20.06
CA VAL A 152 18.61 10.51 21.11
C VAL A 152 19.47 11.00 22.29
N ALA A 153 19.11 10.62 23.51
CA ALA A 153 19.84 10.96 24.73
C ALA A 153 21.06 10.03 24.93
N LEU A 154 21.92 9.95 23.92
CA LEU A 154 23.17 9.21 23.93
C LEU A 154 24.31 10.07 23.36
N PRO A 155 25.51 10.00 23.95
CA PRO A 155 26.75 10.47 23.33
C PRO A 155 27.01 9.82 21.97
N ALA A 156 27.72 10.51 21.07
CA ALA A 156 27.88 10.07 19.68
C ALA A 156 28.69 8.77 19.52
N ASP A 157 29.63 8.51 20.42
CA ASP A 157 30.38 7.26 20.54
C ASP A 157 29.46 6.09 20.91
N GLN A 158 28.57 6.28 21.90
CA GLN A 158 27.59 5.25 22.25
C GLN A 158 26.57 4.99 21.14
N VAL A 159 26.19 6.03 20.37
CA VAL A 159 25.36 5.83 19.16
C VAL A 159 26.10 4.97 18.14
N ALA A 160 27.37 5.24 17.86
CA ALA A 160 28.16 4.44 16.94
C ALA A 160 28.27 2.98 17.39
N GLU A 161 28.51 2.72 18.68
CA GLU A 161 28.52 1.37 19.25
C GLU A 161 27.18 0.65 19.09
N ARG A 162 26.05 1.35 19.33
CA ARG A 162 24.71 0.78 19.16
C ARG A 162 24.41 0.45 17.71
N LEU A 163 24.79 1.33 16.78
CA LEU A 163 24.66 1.08 15.34
C LEU A 163 25.51 -0.12 14.91
N ALA A 164 26.74 -0.23 15.41
CA ALA A 164 27.62 -1.37 15.14
C ALA A 164 27.14 -2.69 15.75
N ALA A 165 26.35 -2.65 16.82
CA ALA A 165 25.70 -3.85 17.35
C ALA A 165 24.54 -4.37 16.47
N GLY A 166 24.16 -3.62 15.43
CA GLY A 166 23.11 -3.97 14.49
C GLY A 166 21.68 -3.72 14.99
N PRO A 167 20.70 -3.74 14.07
CA PRO A 167 19.28 -3.58 14.41
C PRO A 167 18.74 -4.78 15.21
N ARG A 168 17.88 -4.50 16.20
CA ARG A 168 17.17 -5.52 16.98
C ARG A 168 15.67 -5.40 16.78
N PRO A 169 14.93 -6.52 16.59
CA PRO A 169 13.49 -6.46 16.43
C PRO A 169 12.82 -5.80 17.64
N VAL A 170 11.95 -4.82 17.39
CA VAL A 170 11.11 -4.17 18.41
C VAL A 170 9.66 -4.13 17.93
N PRO A 171 8.67 -4.02 18.82
CA PRO A 171 7.29 -3.84 18.41
C PRO A 171 7.09 -2.54 17.61
N VAL A 172 6.28 -2.62 16.55
CA VAL A 172 5.93 -1.46 15.71
C VAL A 172 5.17 -0.43 16.54
N ARG A 173 5.68 0.80 16.62
CA ARG A 173 5.07 1.89 17.39
C ARG A 173 4.07 2.70 16.57
N SER A 174 4.39 2.97 15.32
CA SER A 174 3.61 3.78 14.39
C SER A 174 2.17 3.26 14.26
N LEU A 175 1.19 4.14 14.47
CA LEU A 175 -0.23 3.79 14.31
C LEU A 175 -0.57 3.39 12.86
N PRO A 176 -0.10 4.10 11.81
CA PRO A 176 -0.44 3.75 10.43
C PRO A 176 0.01 2.34 10.04
N LEU A 177 1.25 1.96 10.35
CA LEU A 177 1.76 0.62 10.03
C LEU A 177 1.00 -0.47 10.79
N ARG A 178 0.66 -0.24 12.07
CA ARG A 178 -0.13 -1.21 12.85
C ARG A 178 -1.55 -1.37 12.32
N LEU A 179 -2.21 -0.25 11.98
CA LEU A 179 -3.59 -0.28 11.49
C LEU A 179 -3.70 -0.98 10.13
N LEU A 180 -2.71 -0.78 9.27
CA LEU A 180 -2.65 -1.42 7.95
C LEU A 180 -2.10 -2.84 7.99
N GLY A 181 -1.62 -3.32 9.14
CA GLY A 181 -0.93 -4.60 9.24
C GLY A 181 0.28 -4.67 8.31
N ALA A 182 1.01 -3.57 8.17
CA ALA A 182 2.13 -3.47 7.25
C ALA A 182 3.18 -4.53 7.57
N PRO A 183 3.75 -5.21 6.56
CA PRO A 183 4.75 -6.23 6.79
C PRO A 183 6.00 -5.58 7.39
N THR A 184 6.42 -6.08 8.54
CA THR A 184 7.64 -5.65 9.23
C THR A 184 8.57 -6.83 9.45
N PRO A 185 9.89 -6.60 9.43
CA PRO A 185 10.83 -7.69 9.64
C PRO A 185 10.74 -8.19 11.08
N THR A 186 10.61 -9.51 11.23
CA THR A 186 10.55 -10.17 12.54
C THR A 186 11.86 -10.84 12.91
N GLU A 187 12.63 -11.23 11.89
CA GLU A 187 13.96 -11.79 12.04
C GLU A 187 14.95 -10.77 11.53
N VAL A 188 15.75 -10.20 12.43
CA VAL A 188 16.77 -9.22 12.05
C VAL A 188 18.10 -9.71 12.58
N SER A 189 19.11 -9.74 11.71
CA SER A 189 20.45 -10.22 12.04
C SER A 189 21.52 -9.43 11.28
N GLY A 190 22.75 -9.53 11.75
CA GLY A 190 23.87 -8.75 11.25
C GLY A 190 24.35 -7.73 12.27
N ASP A 191 25.65 -7.45 12.20
CA ASP A 191 26.36 -6.49 13.03
C ASP A 191 27.43 -5.80 12.17
N GLY A 192 28.16 -4.88 12.79
CA GLY A 192 29.23 -4.15 12.15
C GLY A 192 28.77 -3.00 11.26
N LEU A 193 29.74 -2.14 10.95
CA LEU A 193 29.62 -0.97 10.08
C LEU A 193 30.83 -0.84 9.14
N ALA A 194 31.70 -1.86 9.10
CA ALA A 194 32.82 -1.90 8.17
C ALA A 194 32.30 -2.20 6.75
N VAL A 195 33.04 -1.76 5.73
CA VAL A 195 32.68 -2.02 4.34
C VAL A 195 32.60 -3.53 4.10
N GLY A 196 31.47 -3.98 3.56
CA GLY A 196 31.16 -5.39 3.34
C GLY A 196 30.34 -6.06 4.46
N ASP A 197 30.17 -5.42 5.62
CA ASP A 197 29.28 -5.91 6.67
C ASP A 197 27.83 -5.89 6.18
N ARG A 198 27.01 -6.83 6.68
CA ARG A 198 25.66 -7.09 6.14
C ARG A 198 24.60 -7.18 7.23
N TRP A 199 23.47 -6.53 6.97
CA TRP A 199 22.26 -6.62 7.78
C TRP A 199 21.15 -7.30 6.99
N MET A 200 20.55 -8.33 7.57
CA MET A 200 19.46 -9.09 6.99
C MET A 200 18.17 -8.82 7.76
N PHE A 201 17.12 -8.49 7.02
CA PHE A 201 15.76 -8.26 7.50
C PHE A 201 14.83 -9.31 6.90
N GLY A 202 14.51 -10.33 7.67
CA GLY A 202 13.61 -11.42 7.33
C GLY A 202 12.15 -11.09 7.68
N TYR A 203 11.27 -11.32 6.72
CA TYR A 203 9.84 -11.14 6.84
C TYR A 203 9.16 -12.49 7.00
N HIS A 204 8.18 -12.58 7.89
CA HIS A 204 7.43 -13.82 8.06
C HIS A 204 6.66 -14.19 6.79
N GLY A 205 6.46 -15.49 6.59
CA GLY A 205 5.58 -16.00 5.56
C GLY A 205 4.18 -15.41 5.69
N SER A 206 3.57 -15.09 4.55
CA SER A 206 2.16 -14.79 4.46
C SER A 206 1.50 -15.84 3.56
N ALA A 207 0.19 -15.71 3.33
CA ALA A 207 -0.49 -16.51 2.32
C ALA A 207 0.06 -16.26 0.88
N HIS A 208 1.03 -15.35 0.68
CA HIS A 208 1.69 -15.04 -0.60
C HIS A 208 3.08 -15.66 -0.79
N GLY A 209 3.58 -16.45 0.17
CA GLY A 209 4.87 -17.14 0.08
C GLY A 209 5.73 -16.93 1.35
N PRO A 210 7.02 -17.30 1.31
CA PRO A 210 7.88 -17.35 2.50
C PRO A 210 8.25 -15.98 3.12
N GLY A 211 7.58 -14.88 2.75
CA GLY A 211 7.84 -13.52 3.26
C GLY A 211 9.11 -12.89 2.68
N GLY A 212 10.17 -13.69 2.56
CA GLY A 212 11.45 -13.33 1.97
C GLY A 212 12.30 -12.46 2.91
N HIS A 213 13.37 -11.91 2.37
CA HIS A 213 14.31 -11.07 3.12
C HIS A 213 14.83 -9.92 2.29
N LEU A 214 15.31 -8.89 3.00
CA LEU A 214 16.08 -7.78 2.47
C LEU A 214 17.51 -7.88 3.04
N LEU A 215 18.52 -7.84 2.17
CA LEU A 215 19.92 -7.83 2.55
C LEU A 215 20.55 -6.48 2.21
N ALA A 216 20.90 -5.72 3.25
CA ALA A 216 21.64 -4.48 3.15
C ALA A 216 23.13 -4.76 3.41
N GLU A 217 24.01 -4.20 2.58
CA GLU A 217 25.46 -4.30 2.73
C GLU A 217 26.06 -2.90 2.86
N VAL A 218 27.01 -2.73 3.79
CA VAL A 218 27.75 -1.48 3.95
C VAL A 218 28.62 -1.25 2.71
N GLU A 219 28.31 -0.22 1.95
CA GLU A 219 29.06 0.20 0.77
C GLU A 219 30.20 1.15 1.14
N THR A 220 29.93 2.12 2.02
CA THR A 220 30.94 3.08 2.49
C THR A 220 30.79 3.35 3.98
N ALA A 221 31.92 3.43 4.69
CA ALA A 221 31.97 3.72 6.11
C ALA A 221 32.89 4.92 6.37
N GLN A 222 32.36 5.94 7.06
CA GLN A 222 33.07 7.12 7.55
C GLN A 222 32.75 7.27 9.05
N PRO A 223 33.52 8.07 9.82
CA PRO A 223 33.37 8.14 11.28
C PRO A 223 31.96 8.46 11.81
N GLN A 224 31.12 9.14 11.01
CA GLN A 224 29.78 9.61 11.38
C GLN A 224 28.74 9.37 10.28
N GLN A 225 29.07 8.55 9.30
CA GLN A 225 28.24 8.25 8.16
C GLN A 225 28.51 6.85 7.64
N VAL A 226 27.45 6.08 7.46
CA VAL A 226 27.49 4.76 6.84
C VAL A 226 26.46 4.74 5.73
N VAL A 227 26.84 4.19 4.58
CA VAL A 227 25.93 4.04 3.46
C VAL A 227 25.76 2.57 3.14
N PHE A 228 24.51 2.15 3.03
CA PHE A 228 24.10 0.81 2.66
C PHE A 228 23.62 0.77 1.21
N ARG A 229 24.01 -0.30 0.52
CA ARG A 229 23.41 -0.73 -0.74
C ARG A 229 22.56 -1.98 -0.48
N PHE A 230 21.47 -2.14 -1.22
CA PHE A 230 20.62 -3.32 -1.11
C PHE A 230 21.06 -4.35 -2.15
N VAL A 231 21.60 -5.47 -1.70
CA VAL A 231 22.22 -6.48 -2.57
C VAL A 231 21.27 -7.61 -2.96
N GLU A 232 20.26 -7.85 -2.13
CA GLU A 232 19.20 -8.82 -2.38
C GLU A 232 17.90 -8.32 -1.76
N ASP A 233 16.80 -8.43 -2.48
CA ASP A 233 15.46 -8.13 -1.99
C ASP A 233 14.46 -9.15 -2.53
N THR A 234 14.15 -10.14 -1.71
CA THR A 234 13.08 -11.12 -1.95
C THR A 234 11.85 -10.84 -1.09
N SER A 235 11.87 -9.73 -0.34
CA SER A 235 10.83 -9.39 0.62
C SER A 235 9.48 -9.20 -0.05
N ILE A 236 8.40 -9.41 0.70
CA ILE A 236 7.04 -9.10 0.26
C ILE A 236 6.89 -7.63 -0.16
N THR A 237 7.69 -6.73 0.43
CA THR A 237 7.68 -5.29 0.13
C THR A 237 8.24 -4.92 -1.24
N ALA A 238 9.10 -5.76 -1.82
CA ALA A 238 9.69 -5.56 -3.15
C ALA A 238 8.66 -5.45 -4.28
N ARG A 239 7.41 -5.85 -4.01
CA ARG A 239 6.28 -5.76 -4.96
C ARG A 239 5.75 -4.34 -5.14
N TRP A 240 5.97 -3.45 -4.17
CA TRP A 240 5.36 -2.11 -4.16
C TRP A 240 6.35 -0.98 -4.39
N PHE A 241 7.63 -1.23 -4.15
CA PHE A 241 8.73 -0.30 -4.40
C PHE A 241 10.04 -1.10 -4.45
N THR A 242 11.11 -0.46 -4.91
CA THR A 242 12.45 -1.06 -4.92
C THR A 242 13.42 -0.15 -4.19
N TRP A 243 14.08 -0.66 -3.16
CA TRP A 243 15.11 0.09 -2.46
C TRP A 243 16.33 0.37 -3.37
N ARG A 244 16.94 1.55 -3.21
CA ARG A 244 18.14 1.96 -3.96
C ARG A 244 19.36 2.01 -3.05
N ARG A 245 19.30 2.85 -2.02
CA ARG A 245 20.42 3.21 -1.15
C ARG A 245 19.89 3.73 0.17
N ALA A 246 20.59 3.49 1.27
CA ALA A 246 20.28 4.09 2.56
C ALA A 246 21.53 4.78 3.13
N ASP A 247 21.40 6.04 3.52
CA ASP A 247 22.44 6.86 4.12
C ASP A 247 22.08 7.11 5.60
N LEU A 248 22.92 6.60 6.49
CA LEU A 248 22.80 6.73 7.94
C LEU A 248 23.89 7.66 8.44
N ARG A 249 23.50 8.79 9.02
CA ARG A 249 24.42 9.78 9.61
C ARG A 249 24.09 10.02 11.05
N TRP A 250 25.11 10.32 11.86
CA TRP A 250 24.89 10.79 13.22
C TRP A 250 25.86 11.90 13.59
N ARG A 251 25.38 12.86 14.39
CA ARG A 251 26.18 14.02 14.81
C ARG A 251 25.81 14.43 16.23
N ALA A 252 26.81 14.66 17.06
CA ALA A 252 26.60 15.20 18.41
C ALA A 252 25.88 16.56 18.33
N VAL A 253 24.81 16.71 19.10
CA VAL A 253 24.14 17.99 19.34
C VAL A 253 24.77 18.67 20.55
N ASP A 254 25.03 17.88 21.60
CA ASP A 254 25.79 18.24 22.78
C ASP A 254 26.49 16.99 23.37
N ALA A 255 27.03 17.08 24.60
CA ALA A 255 27.76 15.97 25.22
C ALA A 255 26.90 14.72 25.52
N GLY A 256 25.59 14.88 25.69
CA GLY A 256 24.66 13.80 26.03
C GLY A 256 23.64 13.48 24.94
N HIS A 257 23.58 14.26 23.86
CA HIS A 257 22.59 14.11 22.80
C HIS A 257 23.21 14.01 21.41
N THR A 258 22.66 13.13 20.59
CA THR A 258 23.09 12.89 19.21
C THR A 258 21.90 12.91 18.27
N GLU A 259 22.02 13.66 17.17
CA GLU A 259 21.09 13.60 16.04
C GLU A 259 21.48 12.40 15.16
N VAL A 260 20.53 11.52 14.89
CA VAL A 260 20.65 10.41 13.94
C VAL A 260 19.68 10.68 12.79
N ARG A 261 20.21 10.68 11.57
CA ARG A 261 19.47 10.87 10.31
C ARG A 261 19.60 9.61 9.46
N ILE A 262 18.46 9.09 8.99
CA ILE A 262 18.41 8.03 7.98
C ILE A 262 17.68 8.58 6.77
N SER A 263 18.36 8.60 5.63
CA SER A 263 17.78 8.94 4.33
C SER A 263 17.78 7.69 3.46
N VAL A 264 16.65 7.33 2.88
CA VAL A 264 16.52 6.12 2.06
C VAL A 264 15.92 6.47 0.71
N ASP A 265 16.66 6.13 -0.34
CA ASP A 265 16.24 6.30 -1.73
C ASP A 265 15.54 5.02 -2.21
N TYR A 266 14.45 5.19 -2.95
CA TYR A 266 13.65 4.10 -3.49
C TYR A 266 12.99 4.47 -4.81
N ARG A 267 12.72 3.45 -5.62
CA ARG A 267 11.87 3.56 -6.81
C ARG A 267 10.44 3.17 -6.47
N ARG A 268 9.51 4.10 -6.65
CA ARG A 268 8.07 3.92 -6.54
C ARG A 268 7.58 2.82 -7.48
N GLY A 269 6.78 1.88 -6.98
CA GLY A 269 6.15 0.82 -7.77
C GLY A 269 4.65 1.03 -8.02
N LEU A 270 4.00 1.96 -7.30
CA LEU A 270 2.55 2.20 -7.41
C LEU A 270 2.25 3.52 -8.11
N ASP A 271 1.47 3.48 -9.18
CA ASP A 271 1.03 4.63 -9.99
C ASP A 271 -0.49 4.86 -9.84
N PRO A 272 -0.99 6.11 -9.98
CA PRO A 272 -0.28 7.31 -10.40
C PRO A 272 0.48 8.03 -9.25
N SER A 273 1.54 8.77 -9.60
CA SER A 273 2.45 9.46 -8.66
C SER A 273 1.75 10.48 -7.77
N TRP A 274 0.81 11.25 -8.32
CA TRP A 274 0.12 12.31 -7.57
C TRP A 274 -0.72 11.76 -6.41
N TYR A 275 -1.13 10.49 -6.49
CA TYR A 275 -1.88 9.81 -5.44
C TYR A 275 -0.99 8.91 -4.58
N PHE A 276 -0.31 7.96 -5.21
CA PHE A 276 0.48 6.97 -4.47
C PHE A 276 1.85 7.48 -4.03
N GLY A 277 2.40 8.51 -4.67
CA GLY A 277 3.67 9.13 -4.25
C GLY A 277 3.61 9.64 -2.81
N PRO A 278 2.66 10.53 -2.45
CA PRO A 278 2.49 10.98 -1.07
C PRO A 278 2.19 9.83 -0.10
N VAL A 279 1.33 8.88 -0.48
CA VAL A 279 0.95 7.75 0.38
C VAL A 279 2.16 6.86 0.68
N GLN A 280 2.93 6.47 -0.34
CA GLN A 280 4.13 5.66 -0.16
C GLN A 280 5.20 6.42 0.62
N HIS A 281 5.38 7.72 0.38
CA HIS A 281 6.35 8.52 1.13
C HIS A 281 6.06 8.52 2.64
N VAL A 282 4.80 8.69 3.05
CA VAL A 282 4.41 8.63 4.47
C VAL A 282 4.65 7.23 5.05
N LEU A 283 4.18 6.17 4.38
CA LEU A 283 4.31 4.80 4.88
C LEU A 283 5.76 4.33 4.97
N LEU A 284 6.59 4.71 3.99
CA LEU A 284 8.02 4.41 4.01
C LEU A 284 8.75 5.24 5.06
N GLY A 285 8.34 6.48 5.30
CA GLY A 285 8.86 7.29 6.40
C GLY A 285 8.61 6.65 7.77
N GLU A 286 7.40 6.14 8.00
CA GLU A 286 7.09 5.38 9.21
C GLU A 286 7.92 4.07 9.29
N GLY A 287 8.14 3.39 8.16
CA GLY A 287 8.98 2.19 8.08
C GLY A 287 10.45 2.46 8.41
N VAL A 288 11.02 3.53 7.86
CA VAL A 288 12.39 3.99 8.18
C VAL A 288 12.47 4.48 9.64
N GLY A 289 11.41 5.11 10.15
CA GLY A 289 11.30 5.46 11.56
C GLY A 289 11.29 4.24 12.48
N HIS A 290 10.67 3.15 12.05
CA HIS A 290 10.71 1.87 12.75
C HIS A 290 12.08 1.21 12.69
N LEU A 291 12.80 1.29 11.55
CA LEU A 291 14.21 0.88 11.48
C LEU A 291 15.07 1.63 12.50
N LEU A 292 14.86 2.93 12.64
CA LEU A 292 15.55 3.72 13.65
C LEU A 292 15.20 3.30 15.08
N ASP A 293 13.97 2.86 15.35
CA ASP A 293 13.59 2.27 16.64
C ASP A 293 14.34 0.94 16.92
N MET A 294 14.65 0.15 15.89
CA MET A 294 15.39 -1.11 16.00
C MET A 294 16.89 -0.91 16.25
N THR A 295 17.48 0.15 15.72
CA THR A 295 18.92 0.43 15.84
C THR A 295 19.26 1.32 17.04
N VAL A 296 18.50 2.40 17.24
CA VAL A 296 18.72 3.36 18.32
C VAL A 296 17.37 3.73 18.95
N PRO A 297 16.94 2.97 19.97
CA PRO A 297 15.68 3.23 20.67
C PRO A 297 15.65 4.65 21.23
N ARG A 298 14.45 5.25 21.25
CA ARG A 298 14.20 6.51 21.95
C ARG A 298 14.43 6.40 23.44
#